data_AF-A0A820PD18-F1
#
_entry.id   AF-A0A820PD18-F1
#
_cell.length_a   1.000
_cell.length_b   1.000
_cell.length_c   1.000
_cell.angle_alpha   90.00
_cell.angle_beta   90.00
_cell.angle_gamma   90.00
#
_symmetry.space_group_name_H-M   'P 1'
#
loop_
_entity.id
_entity.type
_entity.pdbx_description
1 polymer ?
#
loop_
_entity_poly.entity_id
_entity_poly.type
_entity_poly.pdbx_seq_one_letter_code
_entity_poly.pdbx_strand_id
1 'polypeptide(L)'
;TLKWYLLPKPQLDDSQYNVTPFSRYGHTVVVYKRKFYLWGGRNDRPVPCNRLFCFDPKSRQWSLVSIVGDFVPSPRDGHSACVINDRMYIFGGFEDH
;
A
#
# COMPACT_ATOMS: atom_id res chain seq x y z
N THR A 1 18.95 -2.13 19.50
CA THR A 1 19.57 -2.33 18.18
C THR A 1 18.48 -2.57 17.16
N LEU A 2 18.54 -1.94 15.99
CA LEU A 2 17.57 -2.18 14.90
C LEU A 2 17.92 -3.49 14.18
N LYS A 3 16.90 -4.22 13.74
CA LYS A 3 17.06 -5.50 13.02
C LYS A 3 16.23 -5.47 11.74
N TRP A 4 16.82 -6.00 10.67
CA TRP A 4 16.13 -6.23 9.41
C TRP A 4 15.49 -7.62 9.41
N TYR A 5 14.26 -7.71 8.90
CA TYR A 5 13.57 -8.97 8.67
C TYR A 5 13.05 -8.98 7.23
N LEU A 6 13.60 -9.88 6.42
CA LEU A 6 13.06 -10.14 5.08
C LEU A 6 11.84 -11.06 5.22
N LEU A 7 10.69 -10.62 4.74
CA LEU A 7 9.51 -11.47 4.64
C LEU A 7 9.63 -12.39 3.42
N PRO A 8 9.18 -13.65 3.50
CA PRO A 8 9.15 -14.54 2.35
C PRO A 8 8.24 -13.95 1.27
N LYS A 9 8.65 -14.09 0.01
CA LYS A 9 7.79 -13.72 -1.13
C LYS A 9 6.71 -14.81 -1.28
N PRO A 10 5.43 -14.45 -1.46
CA PRO A 10 4.40 -15.44 -1.75
C PRO A 10 4.68 -16.10 -3.10
N GLN A 11 4.35 -17.38 -3.19
CA GLN A 11 4.38 -18.15 -4.45
C GLN A 11 3.06 -17.99 -5.20
N LEU A 12 3.01 -18.34 -6.49
CA LEU A 12 1.81 -18.14 -7.33
C LEU A 12 0.59 -18.91 -6.84
N ASP A 13 0.81 -20.04 -6.19
CA ASP A 13 -0.21 -20.93 -5.60
C ASP A 13 -0.59 -20.53 -4.16
N ASP A 14 0.12 -19.57 -3.55
CA ASP A 14 -0.20 -19.06 -2.22
C ASP A 14 -1.43 -18.14 -2.29
N SER A 15 -2.38 -18.39 -1.39
CA SER A 15 -3.49 -17.48 -1.07
C SER A 15 -3.08 -16.01 -0.92
N GLN A 16 -1.88 -15.73 -0.42
CA GLN A 16 -1.35 -14.38 -0.23
C GLN A 16 -0.89 -13.69 -1.52
N TYR A 17 -0.66 -14.43 -2.61
CA TYR A 17 -0.11 -13.88 -3.86
C TYR A 17 -0.95 -12.70 -4.39
N ASN A 18 -2.27 -12.83 -4.36
CA ASN A 18 -3.21 -11.84 -4.90
C ASN A 18 -3.42 -10.62 -3.98
N VAL A 19 -2.97 -10.72 -2.73
CA VAL A 19 -3.15 -9.70 -1.69
C VAL A 19 -1.83 -9.11 -1.19
N THR A 20 -0.70 -9.60 -1.70
CA THR A 20 0.62 -9.02 -1.44
C THR A 20 0.93 -7.95 -2.48
N PRO A 21 1.44 -6.76 -2.09
CA PRO A 21 1.80 -5.73 -3.05
C PRO A 21 2.88 -6.21 -4.02
N PHE A 22 2.68 -5.97 -5.32
CA PHE A 22 3.74 -6.14 -6.31
C PHE A 22 4.87 -5.10 -6.12
N SER A 23 6.07 -5.40 -6.61
CA SER A 23 7.23 -4.50 -6.62
C SER A 23 6.91 -3.17 -7.30
N ARG A 24 7.16 -2.05 -6.60
CA ARG A 24 6.81 -0.69 -7.04
C ARG A 24 7.71 0.35 -6.39
N TYR A 25 7.72 1.56 -6.94
CA TYR A 25 8.32 2.76 -6.33
C TYR A 25 7.29 3.88 -6.17
N GLY A 26 7.66 4.96 -5.47
CA GLY A 26 6.80 6.13 -5.29
C GLY A 26 5.50 5.89 -4.50
N HIS A 27 5.41 4.77 -3.78
CA HIS A 27 4.30 4.49 -2.86
C HIS A 27 4.55 5.13 -1.50
N THR A 28 3.50 5.23 -0.69
CA THR A 28 3.62 5.60 0.72
C THR A 28 3.14 4.48 1.62
N VAL A 29 3.67 4.44 2.85
CA VAL A 29 3.20 3.57 3.91
C VAL A 29 2.91 4.41 5.15
N VAL A 30 1.71 4.28 5.70
CA VAL A 30 1.32 4.91 6.97
C VAL A 30 1.03 3.85 8.03
N VAL A 31 1.28 4.17 9.30
CA VAL A 31 0.92 3.32 10.43
C VAL A 31 -0.42 3.79 11.01
N TYR A 32 -1.39 2.88 11.13
CA TYR A 32 -2.67 3.15 11.75
C TYR A 32 -3.13 1.93 12.56
N LYS A 33 -3.57 2.16 13.80
CA LYS A 33 -4.01 1.08 14.73
C LYS A 33 -3.06 -0.14 14.74
N ARG A 34 -1.74 0.12 14.78
CA ARG A 34 -0.64 -0.87 14.80
C ARG A 34 -0.49 -1.74 13.54
N LYS A 35 -1.13 -1.36 12.44
CA LYS A 35 -0.98 -1.99 11.13
C LYS A 35 -0.38 -1.00 10.14
N PHE A 36 0.24 -1.51 9.10
CA PHE A 36 0.87 -0.71 8.04
C PHE A 36 -0.06 -0.69 6.83
N TYR A 37 -0.32 0.49 6.29
CA TYR A 37 -1.18 0.68 5.14
C TYR A 37 -0.36 1.25 3.99
N LEU A 38 -0.28 0.50 2.90
CA LEU A 38 0.46 0.84 1.69
C LEU A 38 -0.52 1.24 0.59
N TRP A 39 -0.29 2.39 -0.03
CA TRP A 39 -1.11 2.88 -1.13
C TRP A 39 -0.26 3.52 -2.23
N GLY A 40 -0.78 3.46 -3.46
CA GLY A 40 -0.17 4.14 -4.60
C GLY A 40 1.06 3.44 -5.16
N GLY A 41 1.87 4.24 -5.84
CA GLY A 41 3.11 3.82 -6.45
C GLY A 41 2.91 3.13 -7.80
N ARG A 42 3.97 3.09 -8.58
CA ARG A 42 3.99 2.53 -9.93
C ARG A 42 5.10 1.52 -10.13
N ASN A 43 4.98 0.77 -11.19
CA ASN A 43 6.00 -0.08 -11.78
C ASN A 43 5.92 0.09 -13.30
N ASP A 44 6.35 -0.89 -14.07
CA ASP A 44 6.33 -0.83 -15.54
C ASP A 44 4.91 -0.93 -16.15
N ARG A 45 3.86 -0.94 -15.31
CA ARG A 45 2.47 -0.89 -15.77
C ARG A 45 2.07 0.55 -16.12
N PRO A 46 1.19 0.75 -17.11
CA PRO A 46 0.80 2.09 -17.55
C PRO A 46 0.11 2.94 -16.48
N VAL A 47 -0.64 2.32 -15.57
CA VAL A 47 -1.42 3.03 -14.55
C VAL A 47 -0.84 2.77 -13.17
N PRO A 48 -0.62 3.81 -12.34
CA PRO A 48 -0.25 3.63 -10.94
C PRO A 48 -1.28 2.81 -10.18
N CYS A 49 -0.89 2.27 -9.03
CA CYS A 49 -1.78 1.43 -8.25
C CYS A 49 -2.73 2.25 -7.40
N ASN A 50 -4.01 1.91 -7.41
CA ASN A 50 -5.03 2.51 -6.53
C ASN A 50 -5.54 1.54 -5.44
N ARG A 51 -4.89 0.38 -5.26
CA ARG A 51 -5.26 -0.61 -4.24
C ARG A 51 -4.61 -0.25 -2.89
N LEU A 52 -5.39 -0.37 -1.81
CA LEU A 52 -4.90 -0.22 -0.44
C LEU A 52 -4.54 -1.60 0.14
N PHE A 53 -3.28 -1.77 0.50
CA PHE A 53 -2.80 -3.00 1.14
C PHE A 53 -2.55 -2.76 2.61
N CYS A 54 -2.85 -3.76 3.44
CA CYS A 54 -2.60 -3.74 4.87
C CYS A 54 -1.62 -4.85 5.23
N PHE A 55 -0.56 -4.51 5.95
CA PHE A 55 0.32 -5.48 6.58
C PHE A 55 0.10 -5.51 8.09
N ASP A 56 -0.20 -6.70 8.61
CA ASP A 56 -0.30 -6.95 10.05
C ASP A 56 1.05 -7.49 10.57
N PRO A 57 1.80 -6.71 11.38
CA PRO A 57 3.10 -7.14 11.87
C PRO A 57 3.02 -8.30 12.88
N LYS A 58 1.86 -8.58 13.47
CA LYS A 58 1.70 -9.71 14.40
C LYS A 58 1.64 -11.03 13.65
N SER A 59 0.80 -11.12 12.61
CA SER A 59 0.69 -12.34 11.79
C SER A 59 1.75 -12.40 10.69
N ARG A 60 2.36 -11.26 10.35
CA ARG A 60 3.26 -11.10 9.20
C ARG A 60 2.57 -11.46 7.88
N GLN A 61 1.34 -11.00 7.72
CA GLN A 61 0.50 -11.28 6.56
C GLN A 61 0.03 -9.98 5.92
N TRP A 62 -0.13 -10.02 4.59
CA TRP A 62 -0.76 -8.96 3.84
C TRP A 62 -2.24 -9.25 3.60
N SER A 63 -3.05 -8.19 3.52
CA SER A 63 -4.42 -8.26 3.06
C SER A 63 -4.75 -7.09 2.14
N LEU A 64 -5.71 -7.30 1.24
CA LEU A 64 -6.31 -6.23 0.49
C LEU A 64 -7.41 -5.57 1.32
N VAL A 65 -7.37 -4.24 1.42
CA VAL A 65 -8.42 -3.46 2.09
C VAL A 65 -9.39 -2.96 1.05
N SER A 66 -10.68 -3.22 1.26
CA SER A 66 -11.74 -2.61 0.45
C SER A 66 -11.78 -1.11 0.73
N ILE A 67 -11.68 -0.30 -0.31
CA ILE A 67 -11.83 1.15 -0.22
C ILE A 67 -13.29 1.47 -0.57
N VAL A 68 -13.95 2.23 0.30
CA VAL A 68 -15.36 2.63 0.13
C VAL A 68 -15.48 4.16 0.13
N GLY A 69 -16.47 4.68 -0.58
CA GLY A 69 -16.80 6.11 -0.65
C GLY A 69 -16.54 6.75 -2.01
N ASP A 70 -17.12 7.93 -2.21
CA ASP A 70 -17.17 8.61 -3.51
C ASP A 70 -15.86 9.35 -3.86
N PHE A 71 -14.99 9.57 -2.88
CA PHE A 71 -13.79 10.41 -3.00
C PHE A 71 -12.49 9.61 -2.83
N VAL A 72 -12.40 8.44 -3.47
CA VAL A 72 -11.14 7.67 -3.52
C VAL A 72 -10.11 8.45 -4.35
N PRO A 73 -8.89 8.70 -3.83
CA PRO A 73 -7.86 9.36 -4.63
C PRO A 73 -7.57 8.59 -5.92
N SER A 74 -7.43 9.30 -7.03
CA SER A 74 -6.98 8.72 -8.29
C SER A 74 -5.59 8.08 -8.14
N PRO A 75 -5.31 6.98 -8.87
CA PRO A 75 -4.02 6.30 -8.80
C PRO A 75 -2.86 7.25 -9.07
N ARG A 76 -1.88 7.27 -8.17
CA ARG A 76 -0.71 8.15 -8.26
C ARG A 76 0.54 7.56 -7.60
N ASP A 77 1.68 8.10 -7.95
CA ASP A 77 2.98 7.81 -7.32
C ASP A 77 3.75 9.09 -7.01
N GLY A 78 4.82 8.98 -6.23
CA GLY A 78 5.61 10.12 -5.76
C GLY A 78 4.85 11.05 -4.81
N HIS A 79 3.71 10.60 -4.28
CA HIS A 79 2.89 11.35 -3.33
C HIS A 79 3.43 11.21 -1.90
N SER A 80 2.91 12.05 -1.00
CA SER A 80 3.09 11.93 0.45
C SER A 80 1.79 11.54 1.12
N ALA A 81 1.86 10.88 2.28
CA ALA A 81 0.68 10.53 3.05
C ALA A 81 0.89 10.60 4.56
N CYS A 82 -0.17 10.93 5.30
CA CYS A 82 -0.20 10.92 6.75
C CYS A 82 -1.56 10.46 7.27
N VAL A 83 -1.64 10.13 8.56
CA VAL A 83 -2.90 9.82 9.23
C VAL A 83 -3.17 10.86 10.31
N ILE A 84 -4.34 11.49 10.26
CA ILE A 84 -4.81 12.46 11.24
C ILE A 84 -6.27 12.11 11.56
N ASN A 85 -6.62 12.01 12.84
CA ASN A 85 -8.00 11.79 13.30
C ASN A 85 -8.74 10.67 12.54
N ASP A 86 -8.14 9.47 12.52
CA ASP A 86 -8.66 8.26 11.86
C ASP A 86 -8.84 8.35 10.33
N ARG A 87 -8.22 9.35 9.68
CA ARG A 87 -8.25 9.54 8.23
C ARG A 87 -6.85 9.56 7.65
N MET A 88 -6.65 8.85 6.55
CA MET A 88 -5.44 8.95 5.74
C MET A 88 -5.60 10.10 4.75
N TYR A 89 -4.62 11.00 4.72
CA TYR A 89 -4.54 12.10 3.77
C TYR A 89 -3.39 11.84 2.81
N ILE A 90 -3.62 12.12 1.53
CA ILE A 90 -2.65 11.94 0.45
C ILE A 90 -2.48 13.29 -0.26
N PHE A 91 -1.24 13.71 -0.49
CA PHE A 91 -0.91 15.01 -1.08
C PHE A 91 0.15 14.88 -2.18
N GLY A 92 -0.03 15.66 -3.25
CA GLY A 92 0.86 15.71 -4.39
C GLY A 92 0.92 14.39 -5.17
N GLY A 93 2.08 14.15 -5.78
CA GLY A 93 2.31 13.02 -6.67
C GLY A 93 1.90 13.31 -8.12
N PHE A 94 2.06 12.30 -8.96
CA PHE A 94 1.75 12.37 -10.39
C PHE A 94 0.73 11.32 -10.78
N GLU A 95 -0.23 11.74 -11.61
CA GLU A 95 -1.28 10.93 -12.20
C GLU A 95 -0.98 10.85 -13.70
N ASP A 96 -0.80 9.65 -14.25
CA ASP A 96 -0.81 9.49 -15.71
C ASP A 96 -2.27 9.60 -16.16
N HIS A 97 -2.56 10.63 -16.96
CA HIS A 97 -3.87 10.83 -17.60
C HIS A 97 -3.99 9.99 -18.88
#